data_AF-F3KM27-F1
#
_entry.id   AF-F3KM27-F1
#
_cell.length_a   1.000
_cell.length_b   1.000
_cell.length_c   1.000
_cell.angle_alpha   90.00
_cell.angle_beta   90.00
_cell.angle_gamma   90.00
#
_symmetry.space_group_name_H-M   'P 1'
#
loop_
_entity.id
_entity.type
_entity.pdbx_description
1 polymer ?
#
loop_
_entity_poly.entity_id
_entity_poly.type
_entity_poly.pdbx_seq_one_letter_code
_entity_poly.pdbx_strand_id
1 'polypeptide(L)'
;MLLKNTDLNKIIIKKTVTISPNTSILDARQVLLRHNLKRLVVIDSKKHPVGIITEKDVAKTIFALGDKSINTVKVSGFMSKN
;
A
#
# COMPACT_ATOMS: atom_id res chain seq x y z
N MET A 1 9.30 -3.43 -27.18
CA MET A 1 8.84 -3.81 -25.82
C MET A 1 8.89 -5.32 -25.69
N LEU A 2 9.91 -5.85 -25.01
CA LEU A 2 10.30 -7.29 -24.94
C LEU A 2 9.42 -8.16 -24.03
N LEU A 3 8.11 -7.88 -23.93
CA LEU A 3 7.22 -8.57 -22.99
C LEU A 3 6.35 -9.65 -23.63
N LYS A 4 6.48 -9.93 -24.92
CA LYS A 4 5.49 -10.75 -25.64
C LYS A 4 5.51 -12.26 -25.31
N ASN A 5 6.50 -12.80 -24.60
CA ASN A 5 6.60 -14.26 -24.32
C ASN A 5 7.36 -14.62 -23.01
N THR A 6 7.41 -13.72 -22.02
CA THR A 6 8.06 -14.06 -20.74
C THR A 6 7.06 -14.71 -19.79
N ASP A 7 7.41 -15.85 -19.21
CA ASP A 7 6.65 -16.46 -18.11
C ASP A 7 6.50 -15.46 -16.96
N LEU A 8 5.26 -15.08 -16.66
CA LEU A 8 4.90 -14.13 -15.61
C LEU A 8 5.50 -14.51 -14.26
N ASN A 9 5.63 -15.81 -13.97
CA ASN A 9 6.21 -16.29 -12.72
C ASN A 9 7.67 -15.89 -12.53
N LYS A 10 8.38 -15.54 -13.62
CA LYS A 10 9.78 -15.09 -13.59
C LYS A 10 9.93 -13.61 -13.28
N ILE A 11 8.85 -12.83 -13.34
CA ILE A 11 8.87 -11.38 -13.13
C ILE A 11 7.94 -10.91 -11.99
N ILE A 12 7.02 -11.76 -11.53
CA ILE A 12 6.16 -11.48 -10.38
C ILE A 12 6.94 -11.66 -9.07
N ILE A 13 6.84 -10.67 -8.20
CA ILE A 13 7.34 -10.76 -6.83
C ILE A 13 6.41 -11.69 -6.04
N LYS A 14 6.88 -12.89 -5.71
CA LYS A 14 6.08 -13.95 -5.05
C LYS A 14 5.72 -13.64 -3.59
N LYS A 15 6.43 -12.73 -2.94
CA LYS A 15 6.20 -12.37 -1.53
C LYS A 15 6.15 -10.86 -1.39
N THR A 16 4.94 -10.32 -1.37
CA THR A 16 4.69 -8.90 -1.14
C THR A 16 4.42 -8.67 0.34
N VAL A 17 4.88 -7.53 0.86
CA VAL A 17 4.46 -7.07 2.19
C VAL A 17 3.05 -6.49 2.05
N THR A 18 2.14 -6.97 2.89
CA THR A 18 0.72 -6.59 2.88
C THR A 18 0.34 -5.91 4.18
N ILE A 19 -0.66 -5.04 4.15
CA ILE A 19 -1.22 -4.38 5.34
C ILE A 19 -2.74 -4.50 5.41
N SER A 20 -3.32 -4.18 6.56
CA SER A 20 -4.78 -4.17 6.78
C SER A 20 -5.38 -2.83 6.31
N PRO A 21 -6.64 -2.78 5.85
CA PRO A 21 -7.34 -1.52 5.60
C PRO A 21 -7.44 -0.63 6.84
N ASN A 22 -7.31 -1.22 8.04
CA ASN A 22 -7.33 -0.50 9.31
C ASN A 22 -5.95 -0.01 9.77
N THR A 23 -4.87 -0.35 9.05
CA THR A 23 -3.52 0.16 9.35
C THR A 23 -3.50 1.68 9.27
N SER A 24 -2.78 2.35 10.18
CA SER A 24 -2.64 3.80 10.16
C SER A 24 -1.77 4.28 9.00
N ILE A 25 -1.88 5.55 8.62
CA ILE A 25 -1.01 6.15 7.60
C ILE A 25 0.45 6.16 8.09
N LEU A 26 0.70 6.40 9.38
CA LEU A 26 2.06 6.32 9.94
C LEU A 26 2.64 4.92 9.79
N ASP A 27 1.90 3.88 10.18
CA ASP A 27 2.39 2.50 10.11
C ASP A 27 2.60 2.07 8.66
N ALA A 28 1.70 2.45 7.75
CA ALA A 28 1.88 2.20 6.32
C ALA A 28 3.18 2.85 5.80
N ARG A 29 3.47 4.10 6.20
CA ARG A 29 4.74 4.78 5.88
C ARG A 29 5.94 4.02 6.44
N GLN A 30 5.87 3.56 7.69
CA GLN A 30 6.97 2.80 8.30
C GLN A 30 7.24 1.49 7.58
N VAL A 31 6.19 0.78 7.16
CA VAL A 31 6.31 -0.48 6.40
C VAL A 31 6.97 -0.22 5.03
N LEU A 32 6.54 0.83 4.31
CA LEU A 32 7.16 1.23 3.04
C LEU A 32 8.66 1.49 3.21
N LEU A 33 9.05 2.31 4.20
CA LEU A 33 10.45 2.65 4.46
C LEU A 33 11.29 1.46 4.92
N ARG A 34 10.77 0.68 5.88
CA ARG A 34 11.48 -0.49 6.45
C ARG A 34 11.81 -1.52 5.38
N HIS A 35 10.93 -1.72 4.41
CA HIS A 35 11.10 -2.71 3.36
C HIS A 35 11.61 -2.12 2.03
N ASN A 36 11.91 -0.82 1.98
CA ASN A 36 12.29 -0.09 0.76
C ASN A 36 11.29 -0.33 -0.40
N LEU A 37 10.00 -0.28 -0.09
CA LEU A 37 8.89 -0.53 -1.01
C LEU A 37 8.18 0.77 -1.37
N LYS A 38 7.76 0.89 -2.63
CA LYS A 38 6.99 2.05 -3.13
C LYS A 38 5.47 1.90 -3.00
N ARG A 39 5.00 0.68 -2.72
CA ARG A 39 3.58 0.32 -2.67
C ARG A 39 3.34 -0.93 -1.82
N LEU A 40 2.15 -0.98 -1.22
CA LEU A 40 1.67 -2.11 -0.43
C LEU A 40 0.31 -2.55 -0.95
N VAL A 41 0.09 -3.86 -0.96
CA VAL A 41 -1.24 -4.44 -1.19
C VAL A 41 -1.99 -4.41 0.14
N VAL A 42 -3.21 -3.91 0.11
CA VAL A 42 -4.10 -3.88 1.27
C VAL A 42 -5.01 -5.10 1.20
N ILE A 43 -5.01 -5.90 2.27
CA ILE A 43 -5.79 -7.14 2.36
C ILE A 43 -6.78 -7.08 3.54
N ASP A 44 -7.97 -7.63 3.34
CA ASP A 44 -8.95 -7.78 4.42
C ASP A 44 -8.60 -8.91 5.40
N SER A 45 -9.45 -9.12 6.40
CA SER A 45 -9.29 -10.19 7.39
C SER A 45 -9.38 -11.59 6.79
N LYS A 46 -10.03 -11.75 5.63
CA LYS A 46 -10.16 -13.00 4.88
C LYS A 46 -9.03 -13.20 3.86
N LYS A 47 -8.00 -12.34 3.88
CA LYS A 47 -6.84 -12.35 2.97
C LYS A 47 -7.18 -12.00 1.51
N HIS A 48 -8.30 -11.35 1.25
CA HIS A 48 -8.61 -10.84 -0.08
C HIS A 48 -7.97 -9.47 -0.29
N PRO A 49 -7.37 -9.21 -1.46
CA PRO A 49 -6.88 -7.88 -1.82
C PRO A 49 -8.05 -6.92 -2.01
N VAL A 50 -8.07 -5.83 -1.25
CA VAL A 50 -9.13 -4.80 -1.28
C VAL A 50 -8.65 -3.44 -1.77
N GLY A 51 -7.35 -3.29 -2.00
CA GLY A 51 -6.79 -2.07 -2.56
C GLY A 51 -5.27 -2.03 -2.57
N ILE A 52 -4.74 -0.89 -3.00
CA ILE A 52 -3.31 -0.59 -3.05
C ILE A 52 -3.09 0.79 -2.44
N ILE A 53 -2.05 0.92 -1.61
CA ILE A 53 -1.56 2.23 -1.18
C ILE A 53 -0.09 2.42 -1.57
N THR A 54 0.24 3.61 -2.04
CA THR A 54 1.58 3.99 -2.49
C THR A 54 2.21 5.06 -1.60
N GLU A 55 3.53 5.24 -1.68
CA GLU A 55 4.22 6.37 -1.03
C GLU A 55 3.61 7.72 -1.44
N LYS A 56 3.15 7.85 -2.69
CA LYS A 56 2.50 9.05 -3.20
C LYS A 56 1.14 9.29 -2.54
N ASP A 57 0.36 8.25 -2.30
CA ASP A 57 -0.92 8.36 -1.61
C ASP A 57 -0.72 8.77 -0.15
N VAL A 58 0.29 8.18 0.51
CA VAL A 58 0.69 8.58 1.87
C VAL A 58 1.08 10.06 1.91
N ALA A 59 1.94 10.52 0.99
CA ALA A 59 2.35 11.92 0.93
C ALA A 59 1.18 12.88 0.69
N LYS A 60 0.29 12.55 -0.26
CA LYS A 60 -0.94 13.32 -0.51
C LYS A 60 -1.86 13.36 0.71
N THR A 61 -1.98 12.23 1.41
CA THR A 61 -2.78 12.13 2.63
C THR A 61 -2.25 13.08 3.69
N ILE A 62 -0.94 13.05 3.97
CA ILE A 62 -0.31 13.95 4.95
C ILE A 62 -0.59 15.41 4.61
N PHE A 63 -0.49 15.79 3.33
CA PHE A 63 -0.81 17.15 2.88
C PHE A 63 -2.29 17.52 3.10
N ALA A 64 -3.22 16.58 2.93
CA ALA A 64 -4.65 16.80 3.06
C ALA A 64 -5.18 16.77 4.52
N LEU A 65 -4.37 16.32 5.49
CA LEU A 65 -4.85 16.07 6.85
C LEU A 65 -4.98 17.30 7.74
N GLY A 66 -4.32 18.41 7.42
CA GLY A 66 -4.26 19.58 8.31
C GLY A 66 -3.77 19.16 9.71
N ASP A 67 -4.56 19.46 10.74
CA ASP A 67 -4.22 19.13 12.14
C ASP A 67 -4.54 17.68 12.56
N LYS A 68 -5.11 16.86 11.67
CA LYS A 68 -5.42 15.47 12.01
C LYS A 68 -4.15 14.64 12.14
N SER A 69 -4.05 13.93 13.26
CA SER A 69 -2.94 12.99 13.51
C SER A 69 -2.92 11.85 12.50
N ILE A 70 -1.77 11.65 11.85
CA ILE A 70 -1.54 10.55 10.90
C ILE A 70 -1.66 9.14 11.52
N ASN A 71 -1.66 9.04 12.85
CA ASN A 71 -1.78 7.78 13.59
C ASN A 71 -3.24 7.30 13.68
N THR A 72 -4.20 8.22 13.58
CA THR A 72 -5.64 7.91 13.68
C THR A 72 -6.28 7.70 12.31
N VAL A 73 -5.59 8.13 11.26
CA VAL A 73 -6.08 8.06 9.88
C VAL A 73 -5.76 6.69 9.30
N LYS A 74 -6.80 6.03 8.79
CA LYS A 74 -6.71 4.67 8.24
C LYS A 74 -6.41 4.68 6.75
N VAL A 75 -5.64 3.70 6.32
CA VAL A 75 -5.30 3.43 4.91
C VAL A 75 -6.53 3.33 4.02
N SER A 76 -7.63 2.72 4.51
CA SER A 76 -8.87 2.54 3.74
C SER A 76 -9.50 3.83 3.22
N GLY A 77 -9.22 4.98 3.84
CA GLY A 77 -9.71 6.29 3.40
C GLY A 77 -8.96 6.87 2.20
N PHE A 78 -7.75 6.39 1.90
CA PHE A 78 -6.84 7.02 0.94
C PHE A 78 -6.18 6.05 -0.06
N MET A 79 -6.39 4.74 0.11
CA MET A 79 -5.94 3.73 -0.85
C MET A 79 -6.74 3.79 -2.16
N SER A 80 -6.13 3.32 -3.25
CA SER A 80 -6.85 2.99 -4.48
C SER A 80 -7.63 1.69 -4.25
N LYS A 81 -8.95 1.73 -4.46
CA LYS A 81 -9.83 0.58 -4.31
C LYS A 81 -9.83 -0.25 -5.60
N ASN A 82 -9.88 -1.57 -5.45
CA ASN A 82 -10.20 -2.49 -6.53
C ASN A 82 -11.72 -2.65 -6.66
#